data_AF-A0A847SNP0-F1
#
_entry.id   AF-A0A847SNP0-F1
#
_cell.length_a   1.000
_cell.length_b   1.000
_cell.length_c   1.000
_cell.angle_alpha   90.00
_cell.angle_beta   90.00
_cell.angle_gamma   90.00
#
_symmetry.space_group_name_H-M   'P 1'
#
loop_
_entity.id
_entity.type
_entity.pdbx_description
1 polymer ?
#
loop_
_entity_poly.entity_id
_entity_poly.type
_entity_poly.pdbx_seq_one_letter_code
_entity_poly.pdbx_strand_id
1 'polypeptide(L)'
;MIFFLPLIAALIGWLLNSLATTLLFRPYQPVKIGFITLQGVFPKRQAQLAAGIGAMVAGNFSFEDIKRKLTDPEKIKKIIPLVETHLDAFLRERLPKAMPVLSMFIGDSIVNQIKSHLVAELDTLFPVLINQYLDNAEKDLDLEKMVTEKITAISAEELERTVHRLLPAVLRQFKWLGALTGFITGLIALGISLL
;
A
#
# COMPACT_ATOMS: atom_id res chain seq x y z
N MET A 1 16.40 -52.86 -1.68
CA MET A 1 16.34 -51.68 -0.78
C MET A 1 16.83 -50.38 -1.42
N ILE A 2 17.70 -50.40 -2.45
CA ILE A 2 18.31 -49.20 -3.05
C ILE A 2 17.32 -48.34 -3.85
N PHE A 3 16.24 -48.92 -4.39
CA PHE A 3 15.23 -48.18 -5.18
C PHE A 3 14.46 -47.09 -4.43
N PHE A 4 14.49 -47.06 -3.08
CA PHE A 4 13.85 -46.01 -2.29
C PHE A 4 14.69 -44.74 -2.14
N LEU A 5 15.98 -44.78 -2.54
CA LEU A 5 16.91 -43.66 -2.37
C LEU A 5 16.40 -42.33 -2.98
N PRO A 6 15.85 -42.30 -4.22
CA PRO A 6 15.32 -41.07 -4.80
C PRO A 6 14.12 -40.50 -4.04
N LEU A 7 13.25 -41.36 -3.52
CA LEU A 7 12.07 -40.95 -2.77
C LEU A 7 12.44 -40.36 -1.40
N ILE A 8 13.40 -40.99 -0.71
CA ILE A 8 13.91 -40.51 0.57
C ILE A 8 14.62 -39.16 0.38
N ALA A 9 15.45 -39.05 -0.65
CA ALA A 9 16.15 -37.81 -0.97
C ALA A 9 15.17 -36.67 -1.32
N ALA A 10 14.10 -36.97 -2.07
CA ALA A 10 13.02 -36.03 -2.34
C ALA A 10 12.31 -35.56 -1.06
N LEU A 11 11.98 -36.49 -0.14
CA LEU A 11 11.32 -36.17 1.12
C LEU A 11 12.21 -35.28 2.02
N ILE A 12 13.51 -35.60 2.11
CA ILE A 12 14.48 -34.79 2.87
C ILE A 12 14.60 -33.39 2.25
N GLY A 13 14.70 -33.28 0.92
CA GLY A 13 14.77 -32.01 0.23
C GLY A 13 13.52 -31.13 0.44
N TRP A 14 12.34 -31.75 0.41
CA TRP A 14 11.09 -31.08 0.76
C TRP A 14 11.08 -30.58 2.21
N LEU A 15 11.51 -31.43 3.16
CA LEU A 15 11.54 -31.10 4.58
C LEU A 15 12.53 -29.95 4.86
N LEU A 16 13.73 -29.99 4.29
CA LEU A 16 14.75 -28.95 4.42
C LEU A 16 14.26 -27.61 3.88
N ASN A 17 13.69 -27.58 2.68
CA ASN A 17 13.16 -26.33 2.14
C ASN A 17 11.93 -25.83 2.92
N SER A 18 11.09 -26.73 3.44
CA SER A 18 10.01 -26.35 4.33
C SER A 18 10.54 -25.68 5.61
N LEU A 19 11.57 -26.26 6.24
CA LEU A 19 12.22 -25.66 7.41
C LEU A 19 12.88 -24.32 7.07
N ALA A 20 13.56 -24.22 5.92
CA ALA A 20 14.19 -22.98 5.48
C ALA A 20 13.15 -21.85 5.31
N THR A 21 11.98 -22.15 4.72
CA THR A 21 10.90 -21.16 4.60
C THR A 21 10.38 -20.70 5.96
N THR A 22 10.35 -21.56 6.97
CA THR A 22 9.97 -21.17 8.34
C THR A 22 11.08 -20.37 9.04
N LEU A 23 12.35 -20.77 8.86
CA LEU A 23 13.51 -20.10 9.46
C LEU A 23 13.75 -18.69 8.90
N LEU A 24 13.25 -18.43 7.69
CA LEU A 24 13.27 -17.10 7.08
C LEU A 24 12.55 -16.05 7.95
N PHE A 25 11.49 -16.46 8.65
CA PHE A 25 10.67 -15.61 9.51
C PHE A 25 10.96 -15.78 11.00
N ARG A 26 11.28 -16.99 11.45
CA ARG A 26 11.52 -17.32 12.86
C ARG A 26 13.00 -17.64 13.13
N PRO A 27 13.57 -17.28 14.29
CA PRO A 27 12.92 -16.61 15.43
C PRO A 27 12.77 -15.11 15.20
N TYR A 28 11.65 -14.55 15.69
CA TYR A 28 11.31 -13.13 15.50
C TYR A 28 12.31 -12.19 16.19
N GLN A 29 12.71 -12.58 17.41
CA GLN A 29 13.72 -11.88 18.19
C GLN A 29 15.07 -12.60 18.09
N PRO A 30 16.19 -11.88 18.20
CA PRO A 30 17.53 -12.47 18.14
C PRO A 30 17.74 -13.41 19.33
N VAL A 31 17.96 -14.69 19.05
CA VAL A 31 18.29 -15.72 20.05
C VAL A 31 19.80 -15.95 20.02
N LYS A 32 20.47 -15.78 21.16
CA LYS A 32 21.90 -16.05 21.29
C LYS A 32 22.11 -17.53 21.61
N ILE A 33 22.84 -18.24 20.75
CA ILE A 33 23.26 -19.64 20.95
C ILE A 33 24.80 -19.63 20.97
N GLY A 34 25.38 -19.60 22.18
CA GLY A 34 26.83 -19.48 22.37
C GLY A 34 27.37 -18.20 21.73
N PHE A 35 28.28 -18.34 20.74
CA PHE A 35 28.90 -17.23 20.01
C PHE A 35 28.10 -16.75 18.79
N ILE A 36 26.97 -17.38 18.46
CA ILE A 36 26.18 -17.07 17.25
C ILE A 36 24.82 -16.49 17.65
N THR A 37 24.35 -15.46 16.95
CA THR A 37 23.00 -14.91 17.12
C THR A 37 22.11 -15.39 15.98
N LEU A 38 21.13 -16.23 16.29
CA LEU A 38 20.15 -16.73 15.34
C LEU A 38 18.93 -15.81 15.33
N GLN A 39 18.59 -15.30 14.15
CA GLN A 39 17.41 -14.48 13.92
C GLN A 39 16.87 -14.78 12.52
N GLY A 40 15.54 -14.78 12.37
CA GLY A 40 14.92 -14.82 11.05
C GLY A 40 15.46 -13.70 10.17
N VAL A 41 15.70 -14.01 8.89
CA VAL A 41 16.28 -13.07 7.93
C VAL A 41 15.37 -11.86 7.70
N PHE A 42 14.06 -12.08 7.63
CA PHE A 42 13.08 -11.02 7.42
C PHE A 42 12.99 -10.03 8.58
N PRO A 43 12.76 -10.47 9.84
CA PRO A 43 12.78 -9.56 11.00
C PRO A 43 14.09 -8.78 11.10
N LYS A 44 15.23 -9.43 10.84
CA LYS A 44 16.55 -8.80 10.90
C LYS A 44 16.73 -7.68 9.88
N ARG A 45 16.15 -7.81 8.68
CA ARG A 45 16.28 -6.84 7.57
C ARG A 45 15.04 -5.97 7.37
N GLN A 46 14.01 -6.09 8.21
CA GLN A 46 12.74 -5.39 8.05
C GLN A 46 12.94 -3.87 7.92
N ALA A 47 13.78 -3.26 8.77
CA ALA A 47 14.03 -1.82 8.71
C ALA A 47 14.66 -1.38 7.37
N GLN A 48 15.58 -2.19 6.83
CA GLN A 48 16.20 -1.91 5.53
C GLN A 48 15.19 -2.07 4.38
N LEU A 49 14.34 -3.10 4.44
CA LEU A 49 13.27 -3.32 3.48
C LEU A 49 12.24 -2.19 3.54
N ALA A 50 11.87 -1.74 4.73
CA ALA A 50 10.94 -0.64 4.95
C ALA A 50 11.47 0.66 4.34
N ALA A 51 12.74 0.99 4.57
CA ALA A 51 13.39 2.16 3.97
C ALA A 51 13.44 2.05 2.44
N GLY A 52 13.81 0.89 1.89
CA GLY A 52 13.84 0.67 0.45
C GLY A 52 12.46 0.80 -0.21
N ILE A 53 11.41 0.29 0.44
CA ILE A 53 10.03 0.45 -0.03
C ILE A 53 9.59 1.91 0.12
N GLY A 54 9.93 2.58 1.21
CA GLY A 54 9.65 4.00 1.43
C GLY A 54 10.22 4.87 0.32
N ALA A 55 11.52 4.71 0.02
CA ALA A 55 12.19 5.43 -1.06
C ALA A 55 11.58 5.11 -2.44
N MET A 56 11.23 3.85 -2.69
CA MET A 56 10.55 3.45 -3.92
C MET A 56 9.18 4.11 -4.07
N VAL A 57 8.38 4.17 -3.00
CA VAL A 57 7.06 4.81 -3.04
C VAL A 57 7.23 6.32 -3.21
N ALA A 58 8.12 6.96 -2.47
CA ALA A 58 8.37 8.39 -2.60
C ALA A 58 8.86 8.78 -4.01
N GLY A 59 9.75 7.98 -4.62
CA GLY A 59 10.24 8.24 -5.97
C GLY A 59 9.21 7.98 -7.09
N ASN A 60 8.23 7.10 -6.88
CA ASN A 60 7.19 6.79 -7.88
C ASN A 60 5.87 7.53 -7.62
N PHE A 61 5.71 8.17 -6.46
CA PHE A 61 4.52 8.93 -6.13
C PHE A 61 4.64 10.35 -6.68
N SER A 62 3.80 10.70 -7.64
CA SER A 62 3.78 12.04 -8.23
C SER A 62 2.63 12.87 -7.67
N PHE A 63 2.97 13.94 -6.94
CA PHE A 63 2.01 14.97 -6.57
C PHE A 63 1.43 15.66 -7.80
N GLU A 64 2.17 15.76 -8.91
CA GLU A 64 1.68 16.30 -10.17
C GLU A 64 0.55 15.47 -10.76
N ASP A 65 0.64 14.14 -10.68
CA ASP A 65 -0.44 13.26 -11.14
C ASP A 65 -1.72 13.46 -10.34
N ILE A 66 -1.59 13.71 -9.04
CA ILE A 66 -2.73 14.03 -8.17
C ILE A 66 -3.30 15.41 -8.52
N LYS A 67 -2.44 16.43 -8.66
CA LYS A 67 -2.84 17.79 -9.09
C LYS A 67 -3.65 17.69 -10.38
N ARG A 68 -3.09 17.10 -11.43
CA ARG A 68 -3.76 16.92 -12.72
C ARG A 68 -5.10 16.20 -12.61
N LYS A 69 -5.18 15.15 -11.79
CA LYS A 69 -6.42 14.37 -11.61
C LYS A 69 -7.48 15.11 -10.79
N LEU A 70 -7.11 16.06 -9.94
CA LEU A 70 -8.03 16.81 -9.09
C LEU A 70 -8.42 18.16 -9.69
N THR A 71 -7.55 18.76 -10.51
CA THR A 71 -7.82 19.97 -11.29
C THR A 71 -8.51 19.68 -12.63
N ASP A 72 -8.92 18.44 -12.87
CA ASP A 72 -9.66 18.04 -14.06
C ASP A 72 -11.04 18.73 -14.08
N PRO A 73 -11.36 19.55 -15.12
CA PRO A 73 -12.63 20.24 -15.24
C PRO A 73 -13.85 19.32 -15.12
N GLU A 74 -13.76 18.07 -15.61
CA GLU A 74 -14.89 17.13 -15.52
C GLU A 74 -15.18 16.71 -14.07
N LYS A 75 -14.14 16.63 -13.24
CA LYS A 75 -14.30 16.28 -11.83
C LYS A 75 -14.78 17.47 -11.01
N ILE A 76 -14.29 18.66 -11.31
CA ILE A 76 -14.77 19.91 -10.71
C ILE A 76 -16.28 20.06 -10.96
N LYS A 77 -16.73 19.78 -12.19
CA LYS A 77 -18.16 19.80 -12.55
C LYS A 77 -19.03 18.84 -11.74
N LYS A 78 -18.47 17.75 -11.20
CA LYS A 78 -19.22 16.83 -10.32
C LYS A 78 -19.45 17.40 -8.92
N ILE A 79 -18.67 18.41 -8.51
CA ILE A 79 -18.79 19.07 -7.20
C ILE A 79 -19.77 20.25 -7.29
N ILE A 80 -19.92 20.87 -8.46
CA ILE A 80 -20.83 22.01 -8.70
C ILE A 80 -22.25 21.79 -8.14
N PRO A 81 -22.94 20.66 -8.40
CA PRO A 81 -24.31 20.46 -7.88
C PRO A 81 -24.39 20.43 -6.36
N LEU A 82 -23.34 19.95 -5.68
CA LEU A 82 -23.27 19.95 -4.22
C LEU A 82 -23.15 21.37 -3.68
N VAL A 83 -22.33 22.20 -4.33
CA VAL A 83 -22.17 23.61 -3.96
C VAL A 83 -23.45 24.39 -4.24
N GLU A 84 -24.11 24.16 -5.39
CA GLU A 84 -25.40 24.77 -5.71
C GLU A 84 -26.48 24.43 -4.67
N THR A 85 -26.52 23.18 -4.22
CA THR A 85 -27.45 22.71 -3.19
C THR A 85 -27.19 23.40 -1.85
N HIS A 86 -25.92 23.49 -1.42
CA HIS A 86 -25.54 24.19 -0.20
C HIS A 86 -25.81 25.69 -0.28
N LEU A 87 -25.55 26.30 -1.44
CA LEU A 87 -25.82 27.71 -1.68
C LEU A 87 -27.32 28.00 -1.63
N ASP A 88 -28.16 27.15 -2.22
CA ASP A 88 -29.62 27.29 -2.15
C ASP A 88 -30.13 27.21 -0.71
N ALA A 89 -29.69 26.19 0.03
CA ALA A 89 -30.06 26.02 1.44
C ALA A 89 -29.59 27.22 2.28
N PHE A 90 -28.38 27.73 2.04
CA PHE A 90 -27.87 28.91 2.74
C PHE A 90 -28.73 30.14 2.45
N LEU A 91 -28.99 30.46 1.18
CA LEU A 91 -29.74 31.64 0.77
C LEU A 91 -31.21 31.59 1.21
N ARG A 92 -31.84 30.41 1.26
CA ARG A 92 -33.26 30.26 1.59
C ARG A 92 -33.53 29.98 3.06
N GLU A 93 -32.62 29.33 3.78
CA GLU A 93 -32.88 28.92 5.17
C GLU A 93 -32.05 29.69 6.20
N ARG A 94 -30.78 30.00 5.87
CA ARG A 94 -29.82 30.60 6.81
C ARG A 94 -29.79 32.11 6.69
N LEU A 95 -29.77 32.63 5.48
CA LEU A 95 -29.74 34.06 5.20
C LEU A 95 -30.95 34.81 5.77
N PRO A 96 -32.21 34.33 5.67
CA PRO A 96 -33.35 35.04 6.24
C PRO A 96 -33.30 35.11 7.77
N LYS A 97 -32.67 34.12 8.43
CA LYS A 97 -32.49 34.10 9.88
C LYS A 97 -31.41 35.08 10.33
N ALA A 98 -30.32 35.18 9.58
CA ALA A 98 -29.19 36.04 9.91
C ALA A 98 -29.43 37.50 9.50
N MET A 99 -30.05 37.73 8.33
CA MET A 99 -30.26 39.04 7.73
C MET A 99 -31.68 39.14 7.13
N PRO A 100 -32.71 39.29 7.97
CA PRO A 100 -34.12 39.26 7.54
C PRO A 100 -34.43 40.34 6.50
N VAL A 101 -33.90 41.55 6.70
CA VAL A 101 -34.16 42.69 5.80
C VAL A 101 -33.62 42.44 4.39
N LEU A 102 -32.41 41.88 4.27
CA LEU A 102 -31.81 41.60 2.97
C LEU A 102 -32.48 40.43 2.25
N SER A 103 -32.98 39.43 2.97
CA SER A 103 -33.66 38.29 2.35
C SER A 103 -34.94 38.68 1.60
N MET A 104 -35.61 39.76 2.01
CA MET A 104 -36.81 40.26 1.32
C MET A 104 -36.50 40.79 -0.10
N PHE A 105 -35.25 41.17 -0.36
CA PHE A 105 -34.80 41.65 -1.67
C PHE A 105 -34.11 40.55 -2.50
N ILE A 106 -33.86 39.38 -1.91
CA ILE A 106 -33.19 38.24 -2.55
C ILE A 106 -34.25 37.21 -2.92
N GLY A 107 -34.89 37.42 -4.07
CA GLY A 107 -35.82 36.47 -4.68
C GLY A 107 -35.11 35.43 -5.57
N ASP A 108 -35.88 34.55 -6.20
CA ASP A 108 -35.37 33.44 -7.03
C ASP A 108 -34.43 33.91 -8.16
N SER A 109 -34.71 35.07 -8.76
CA SER A 109 -33.87 35.64 -9.82
C SER A 109 -32.46 35.98 -9.32
N ILE A 110 -32.35 36.63 -8.15
CA ILE A 110 -31.07 36.97 -7.53
C ILE A 110 -30.35 35.69 -7.10
N VAL A 111 -31.06 34.73 -6.51
CA VAL A 111 -30.49 33.43 -6.10
C VAL A 111 -29.87 32.70 -7.28
N ASN A 112 -30.58 32.61 -8.41
CA ASN A 112 -30.07 31.95 -9.61
C ASN A 112 -28.87 32.68 -10.22
N GLN A 113 -28.85 34.02 -10.14
CA GLN A 113 -27.73 34.83 -10.61
C GLN A 113 -26.49 34.66 -9.73
N ILE A 114 -26.66 34.60 -8.40
CA ILE A 114 -25.57 34.27 -7.46
C ILE A 114 -25.03 32.88 -7.76
N LYS A 115 -25.91 31.89 -7.97
CA LYS A 115 -25.50 30.52 -8.33
C LYS A 115 -24.67 30.52 -9.60
N SER A 116 -25.16 31.10 -10.70
CA SER A 116 -24.45 31.04 -11.99
C SER A 116 -23.10 31.75 -11.95
N HIS A 117 -23.00 32.92 -11.31
CA HIS A 117 -21.73 33.63 -11.16
C HIS A 117 -20.76 32.90 -10.22
N LEU A 118 -21.26 32.36 -9.10
CA LEU A 118 -20.42 31.58 -8.20
C LEU A 118 -19.88 30.35 -8.92
N VAL A 119 -20.72 29.60 -9.62
CA VAL A 119 -20.30 28.40 -10.36
C VAL A 119 -19.21 28.72 -11.38
N ALA A 120 -19.38 29.79 -12.15
CA ALA A 120 -18.35 30.24 -13.10
C ALA A 120 -17.04 30.63 -12.41
N GLU A 121 -17.11 31.25 -11.23
CA GLU A 121 -15.94 31.59 -10.43
C GLU A 121 -15.26 30.33 -9.89
N LEU A 122 -16.04 29.33 -9.42
CA LEU A 122 -15.52 28.06 -8.89
C LEU A 122 -14.73 27.26 -9.92
N ASP A 123 -15.13 27.30 -11.20
CA ASP A 123 -14.38 26.66 -12.30
C ASP A 123 -12.93 27.18 -12.39
N THR A 124 -12.68 28.42 -11.96
CA THR A 124 -11.35 29.04 -11.98
C THR A 124 -10.64 28.98 -10.63
N LEU A 125 -11.37 29.12 -9.52
CA LEU A 125 -10.80 29.13 -8.17
C LEU A 125 -10.40 27.74 -7.70
N PHE A 126 -11.18 26.70 -7.99
CA PHE A 126 -10.90 25.34 -7.51
C PHE A 126 -9.54 24.80 -7.96
N PRO A 127 -9.14 24.93 -9.24
CA PRO A 127 -7.80 24.53 -9.67
C PRO A 127 -6.69 25.22 -8.88
N VAL A 128 -6.84 26.53 -8.63
CA VAL A 128 -5.86 27.32 -7.88
C VAL A 128 -5.76 26.85 -6.43
N LEU A 129 -6.90 26.66 -5.75
CA LEU A 129 -6.95 26.18 -4.36
C LEU A 129 -6.34 24.78 -4.22
N ILE A 130 -6.69 23.87 -5.13
CA ILE A 130 -6.16 22.50 -5.14
C ILE A 130 -4.65 22.52 -5.34
N ASN A 131 -4.15 23.29 -6.31
CA ASN A 131 -2.71 23.40 -6.56
C ASN A 131 -1.98 23.97 -5.35
N GLN A 132 -2.46 25.07 -4.77
CA GLN A 132 -1.83 25.68 -3.60
C GLN A 132 -1.83 24.74 -2.38
N TYR A 133 -2.94 24.01 -2.15
CA TYR A 133 -3.02 23.04 -1.06
C TYR A 133 -2.05 21.87 -1.28
N LEU A 134 -1.99 21.34 -2.51
CA LEU A 134 -1.11 20.22 -2.83
C LEU A 134 0.37 20.61 -2.85
N ASP A 135 0.71 21.85 -3.23
CA ASP A 135 2.08 22.38 -3.14
C ASP A 135 2.57 22.47 -1.70
N ASN A 136 1.69 22.83 -0.76
CA ASN A 136 2.01 22.84 0.66
C ASN A 136 2.08 21.42 1.22
N ALA A 137 1.12 20.56 0.86
CA ALA A 137 1.12 19.16 1.26
C ALA A 137 2.38 18.43 0.78
N GLU A 138 2.84 18.67 -0.45
CA GLU A 138 4.07 18.09 -0.99
C GLU A 138 5.31 18.47 -0.17
N LYS A 139 5.37 19.68 0.38
CA LYS A 139 6.48 20.14 1.23
C LYS A 139 6.42 19.56 2.64
N ASP A 140 5.22 19.41 3.19
CA ASP A 140 5.03 18.95 4.56
C ASP A 140 5.01 17.42 4.67
N LEU A 141 4.70 16.70 3.58
CA LEU A 141 4.56 15.25 3.57
C LEU A 141 5.86 14.56 3.14
N ASP A 142 6.60 14.07 4.12
CA ASP A 142 7.68 13.10 3.88
C ASP A 142 7.11 11.69 3.69
N LEU A 143 6.77 11.36 2.43
CA LEU A 143 6.19 10.07 2.05
C LEU A 143 7.13 8.90 2.33
N GLU A 144 8.43 9.06 2.12
CA GLU A 144 9.42 8.02 2.39
C GLU A 144 9.38 7.65 3.88
N LYS A 145 9.46 8.67 4.74
CA LYS A 145 9.42 8.48 6.18
C LYS A 145 8.10 7.89 6.67
N MET A 146 6.96 8.43 6.20
CA MET A 146 5.64 7.92 6.58
C MET A 146 5.45 6.44 6.24
N VAL A 147 5.87 6.03 5.04
CA VAL A 147 5.76 4.64 4.60
C VAL A 147 6.72 3.75 5.39
N THR A 148 7.96 4.21 5.57
CA THR A 148 8.97 3.48 6.35
C THR A 148 8.49 3.23 7.77
N GLU A 149 8.04 4.27 8.48
CA GLU A 149 7.52 4.18 9.84
C GLU A 149 6.35 3.20 9.94
N LYS A 150 5.37 3.30 9.03
CA LYS A 150 4.23 2.37 8.98
C LYS A 150 4.66 0.92 8.78
N ILE A 151 5.65 0.64 7.92
CA ILE A 151 6.13 -0.73 7.69
C ILE A 151 6.94 -1.24 8.87
N THR A 152 7.76 -0.38 9.50
CA THR A 152 8.54 -0.76 10.70
C THR A 152 7.67 -1.02 11.92
N ALA A 153 6.49 -0.38 12.01
CA ALA A 153 5.54 -0.60 13.08
C ALA A 153 4.82 -1.96 13.00
N ILE A 154 4.88 -2.64 11.85
CA ILE A 154 4.28 -3.97 11.68
C ILE A 154 5.08 -5.00 12.47
N SER A 155 4.39 -5.79 13.28
CA SER A 155 5.02 -6.87 14.04
C SER A 155 5.58 -7.96 13.11
N ALA A 156 6.67 -8.60 13.50
CA ALA A 156 7.28 -9.69 12.74
C ALA A 156 6.29 -10.85 12.47
N GLU A 157 5.37 -11.10 13.40
CA GLU A 157 4.31 -12.11 13.24
C GLU A 157 3.29 -11.70 12.17
N GLU A 158 2.84 -10.44 12.19
CA GLU A 158 1.89 -9.93 11.20
C GLU A 158 2.51 -9.88 9.80
N LEU A 159 3.82 -9.59 9.72
CA LEU A 159 4.57 -9.69 8.47
C LEU A 159 4.59 -11.14 7.95
N GLU A 160 4.89 -12.12 8.79
CA GLU A 160 4.87 -13.55 8.40
C GLU A 160 3.48 -13.97 7.90
N ARG A 161 2.42 -13.60 8.64
CA ARG A 161 1.02 -13.88 8.24
C ARG A 161 0.68 -13.25 6.90
N THR A 162 1.10 -12.01 6.68
CA THR A 162 0.87 -11.28 5.44
C THR A 162 1.58 -11.94 4.26
N VAL A 163 2.84 -12.34 4.44
CA VAL A 163 3.59 -13.04 3.39
C VAL A 163 2.98 -14.40 3.07
N HIS A 164 2.57 -15.17 4.07
CA HIS A 164 1.88 -16.45 3.83
C HIS A 164 0.52 -16.28 3.14
N ARG A 165 -0.18 -15.18 3.39
CA ARG A 165 -1.46 -14.85 2.74
C ARG A 165 -1.27 -14.38 1.30
N LEU A 166 -0.29 -13.52 1.04
CA LEU A 166 -0.10 -12.91 -0.28
C LEU A 166 0.72 -13.79 -1.23
N LEU A 167 1.66 -14.59 -0.71
CA LEU A 167 2.60 -15.39 -1.51
C LEU A 167 2.55 -16.91 -1.21
N PRO A 168 1.37 -17.54 -1.03
CA PRO A 168 1.30 -18.96 -0.69
C PRO A 168 1.88 -19.85 -1.80
N ALA A 169 1.70 -19.45 -3.06
CA ALA A 169 2.21 -20.18 -4.22
C ALA A 169 3.75 -20.18 -4.25
N VAL A 170 4.38 -19.03 -4.01
CA VAL A 170 5.85 -18.89 -4.02
C VAL A 170 6.48 -19.74 -2.91
N LEU A 171 5.94 -19.69 -1.69
CA LEU A 171 6.42 -20.51 -0.58
C LEU A 171 6.27 -22.01 -0.88
N ARG A 172 5.15 -22.42 -1.48
CA ARG A 172 4.91 -23.82 -1.86
C ARG A 172 5.84 -24.28 -2.97
N GLN A 173 6.06 -23.44 -3.98
CA GLN A 173 7.01 -23.72 -5.07
C GLN A 173 8.41 -23.96 -4.49
N PHE A 174 8.85 -23.16 -3.52
CA PHE A 174 10.14 -23.37 -2.88
C PHE A 174 10.26 -24.75 -2.22
N LYS A 175 9.21 -25.21 -1.53
CA LYS A 175 9.17 -26.57 -0.95
C LYS A 175 9.22 -27.67 -2.01
N TRP A 176 8.45 -27.53 -3.09
CA TRP A 176 8.46 -28.48 -4.21
C TRP A 176 9.78 -28.50 -4.96
N LEU A 177 10.44 -27.35 -5.10
CA LEU A 177 11.76 -27.26 -5.71
C LEU A 177 12.76 -28.11 -4.94
N GLY A 178 12.74 -28.04 -3.60
CA GLY A 178 13.55 -28.89 -2.73
C GLY A 178 13.26 -30.38 -2.92
N ALA A 179 11.98 -30.74 -3.06
CA ALA A 179 11.58 -32.12 -3.35
C ALA A 179 12.14 -32.61 -4.69
N LEU A 180 12.02 -31.79 -5.73
CA LEU A 180 12.48 -32.09 -7.07
C LEU A 180 14.01 -32.23 -7.11
N THR A 181 14.74 -31.30 -6.51
CA THR A 181 16.21 -31.38 -6.43
C THR A 181 16.66 -32.61 -5.63
N GLY A 182 15.96 -32.92 -4.53
CA GLY A 182 16.20 -34.13 -3.76
C GLY A 182 15.95 -35.39 -4.58
N PHE A 183 14.89 -35.43 -5.37
CA PHE A 183 14.58 -36.55 -6.25
C PHE A 183 15.66 -36.75 -7.32
N ILE A 184 16.07 -35.68 -8.00
CA ILE A 184 17.10 -35.72 -9.05
C ILE A 184 18.45 -36.19 -8.47
N THR A 185 18.86 -35.63 -7.33
CA THR A 185 20.12 -36.05 -6.68
C THR A 185 20.09 -37.51 -6.23
N GLY A 186 18.96 -37.99 -5.72
CA GLY A 186 18.79 -39.40 -5.37
C GLY A 186 18.76 -40.34 -6.58
N LEU A 187 18.22 -39.91 -7.73
CA LEU A 187 18.32 -40.66 -9.00
C LEU A 187 19.77 -40.80 -9.46
N ILE A 188 20.54 -39.71 -9.41
CA ILE A 188 21.97 -39.72 -9.76
C ILE A 188 22.73 -40.68 -8.84
N ALA A 189 22.50 -40.61 -7.53
CA ALA A 189 23.13 -41.50 -6.56
C ALA A 189 22.78 -42.98 -6.79
N LEU A 190 21.52 -43.28 -7.16
CA LEU A 190 21.11 -44.63 -7.52
C LEU A 190 21.81 -45.13 -8.79
N GLY A 191 21.95 -44.28 -9.81
CA GLY A 191 22.66 -44.60 -11.05
C GLY A 191 24.15 -44.91 -10.81
N ILE A 192 24.81 -44.13 -9.96
CA ILE A 192 26.21 -44.37 -9.56
C ILE A 192 26.33 -45.69 -8.79
N SER A 193 25.39 -45.99 -7.89
CA SER A 193 25.40 -47.22 -7.09
C SER A 193 25.14 -48.49 -7.89
N LEU A 194 24.61 -48.38 -9.12
CA LEU A 194 24.35 -49.51 -10.00
C LEU A 194 25.51 -49.83 -10.97
N LEU A 195 26.49 -48.92 -11.05
CA LEU A 195 27.66 -48.97 -11.94
C LEU A 195 28.88 -49.53 -11.21
#